data_AF-A0A3Q7XTG8-F1
#
_entry.id   AF-A0A3Q7XTG8-F1
#
_cell.length_a   1.000
_cell.length_b   1.000
_cell.length_c   1.000
_cell.angle_alpha   90.00
_cell.angle_beta   90.00
_cell.angle_gamma   90.00
#
_symmetry.space_group_name_H-M   'P 1'
#
loop_
_entity.id
_entity.type
_entity.pdbx_description
1 polymer ?
#
loop_
_entity_poly.entity_id
_entity_poly.type
_entity_poly.pdbx_seq_one_letter_code
_entity_poly.pdbx_strand_id
1 'polypeptide(L)'
;MKLNRNKKRSHYLSKLKEKISENLSQDQERVATEGVPSKINAYPEDVIGKVYGAEHSGRVRGLGVGVCPTSVFKTRKYFTQFESVGSSSQKNVEELQKEVHTLKEKLNGYEETKEQLSQTQDQLKVLLNFMQRKFGDELPTFNQGFPSP
;
A
#
# COMPACT_ATOMS: atom_id res chain seq x y z
N MET A 1 -27.23 -46.87 -13.63
CA MET A 1 -27.51 -45.74 -12.72
C MET A 1 -26.46 -44.60 -12.69
N LYS A 2 -25.25 -44.73 -13.28
CA LYS A 2 -24.20 -43.68 -13.22
C LYS A 2 -24.46 -42.47 -14.14
N LEU A 3 -25.06 -42.69 -15.32
CA LEU A 3 -25.27 -41.65 -16.34
C LEU A 3 -26.16 -40.48 -15.86
N ASN A 4 -27.19 -40.76 -15.07
CA ASN A 4 -28.10 -39.75 -14.53
C ASN A 4 -27.44 -38.86 -13.46
N ARG A 5 -26.48 -39.40 -12.68
CA ARG A 5 -25.74 -38.61 -11.68
C ARG A 5 -24.82 -37.58 -12.33
N ASN A 6 -24.18 -37.95 -13.43
CA ASN A 6 -23.29 -37.05 -14.16
C ASN A 6 -24.06 -35.90 -14.80
N LYS A 7 -25.24 -36.16 -15.37
CA LYS A 7 -26.10 -35.12 -15.95
C LYS A 7 -26.57 -34.11 -14.89
N LYS A 8 -27.02 -34.59 -13.72
CA LYS A 8 -27.40 -33.72 -12.60
C LYS A 8 -26.23 -32.87 -12.09
N ARG A 9 -25.04 -33.46 -11.98
CA ARG A 9 -23.82 -32.74 -11.56
C ARG A 9 -23.41 -31.68 -12.57
N SER A 10 -23.44 -32.00 -13.86
CA SER A 10 -23.15 -31.06 -14.95
C SER A 10 -24.11 -29.86 -14.93
N HIS A 11 -25.42 -30.11 -14.79
CA HIS A 11 -26.42 -29.05 -14.68
C HIS A 11 -26.19 -28.16 -13.45
N TYR A 12 -25.89 -28.76 -12.29
CA TYR A 12 -25.59 -28.01 -11.06
C TYR A 12 -24.36 -27.09 -11.24
N LEU A 13 -23.28 -27.60 -11.83
CA LEU A 13 -22.07 -26.81 -12.07
C LEU A 13 -22.31 -25.66 -13.07
N SER A 14 -23.14 -25.87 -14.09
CA SER A 14 -23.54 -24.79 -15.02
C SER A 14 -24.27 -23.67 -14.28
N LYS A 15 -25.24 -24.04 -13.45
CA LYS A 15 -26.01 -23.08 -12.64
C LYS A 15 -25.13 -22.29 -11.67
N LEU A 16 -24.14 -22.94 -11.06
CA LEU A 16 -23.16 -22.25 -10.20
C LEU A 16 -22.31 -21.25 -11.00
N LYS A 17 -21.86 -21.63 -12.19
CA LYS A 17 -21.07 -20.74 -13.05
C LYS A 17 -21.83 -19.47 -13.41
N GLU A 18 -23.10 -19.60 -13.78
CA GLU A 18 -23.97 -18.46 -14.07
C GLU A 18 -24.10 -17.53 -12.85
N LYS A 19 -24.38 -18.10 -11.68
CA LYS A 19 -24.54 -17.31 -10.44
C LYS A 19 -23.26 -16.58 -10.03
N ILE A 20 -22.09 -17.18 -10.24
CA ILE A 20 -20.79 -16.52 -10.00
C ILE A 20 -20.62 -15.35 -10.97
N SER A 21 -20.88 -15.59 -12.26
CA SER A 21 -20.71 -14.55 -13.30
C SER A 21 -21.62 -13.34 -13.08
N GLU A 22 -22.84 -13.56 -12.60
CA GLU A 22 -23.81 -12.49 -12.33
C GLU A 22 -23.37 -11.56 -11.19
N ASN A 23 -22.71 -12.10 -10.17
CA ASN A 23 -22.34 -11.34 -8.97
C ASN A 23 -20.90 -10.78 -9.02
N LEU A 24 -20.06 -11.25 -9.96
CA LEU A 24 -18.62 -10.94 -9.98
C LEU A 24 -18.33 -9.45 -10.17
N SER A 25 -19.06 -8.76 -11.05
CA SER A 25 -18.84 -7.33 -11.30
C SER A 25 -19.17 -6.47 -10.09
N GLN A 26 -20.28 -6.77 -9.40
CA GLN A 26 -20.70 -6.05 -8.20
C GLN A 26 -19.67 -6.21 -7.07
N ASP A 27 -19.11 -7.41 -6.96
CA ASP A 27 -18.06 -7.71 -6.00
C ASP A 27 -16.75 -6.99 -6.30
N GLN A 28 -16.35 -6.91 -7.56
CA GLN A 28 -15.17 -6.14 -7.98
C GLN A 28 -15.33 -4.64 -7.68
N GLU A 29 -16.52 -4.11 -7.89
CA GLU A 29 -16.85 -2.72 -7.56
C GLU A 29 -16.76 -2.46 -6.05
N ARG A 30 -17.32 -3.35 -5.21
CA ARG A 30 -17.22 -3.26 -3.74
C ARG A 30 -15.78 -3.29 -3.25
N VAL A 31 -14.96 -4.18 -3.80
CA VAL A 31 -13.54 -4.27 -3.46
C VAL A 31 -12.81 -2.96 -3.78
N ALA A 32 -13.15 -2.32 -4.90
CA ALA A 32 -12.57 -1.03 -5.30
C ALA A 32 -13.05 0.12 -4.42
N THR A 33 -14.31 0.14 -3.98
CA THR A 33 -14.86 1.21 -3.13
C THR A 33 -14.48 1.08 -1.66
N GLU A 34 -14.39 -0.15 -1.14
CA GLU A 34 -14.12 -0.44 0.27
C GLU A 34 -12.61 -0.55 0.56
N GLY A 35 -11.75 -0.42 -0.46
CA GLY A 35 -10.29 -0.42 -0.31
C GLY A 35 -9.74 -1.75 0.21
N VAL A 36 -10.46 -2.85 0.02
CA VAL A 36 -10.07 -4.17 0.53
C VAL A 36 -8.83 -4.65 -0.26
N PRO A 37 -7.70 -4.91 0.40
CA PRO A 37 -6.47 -5.30 -0.29
C PRO A 37 -6.68 -6.61 -1.06
N SER A 38 -6.47 -6.57 -2.38
CA SER A 38 -6.73 -7.65 -3.36
C SER A 38 -5.96 -8.96 -3.14
N LYS A 39 -5.24 -9.10 -2.02
CA LYS A 39 -4.41 -10.27 -1.70
C LYS A 39 -5.15 -11.31 -0.84
N ILE A 40 -6.31 -10.98 -0.29
CA ILE A 40 -7.14 -11.92 0.49
C ILE A 40 -8.60 -11.76 0.02
N ASN A 41 -8.92 -12.40 -1.10
CA ASN A 41 -10.28 -12.43 -1.67
C ASN A 41 -11.19 -13.39 -0.88
N ALA A 42 -11.29 -13.19 0.43
CA ALA A 42 -12.24 -13.87 1.30
C ALA A 42 -12.74 -12.84 2.31
N TYR A 43 -13.65 -11.98 1.87
CA TYR A 43 -14.38 -11.06 2.74
C TYR A 43 -15.81 -11.58 2.93
N PRO A 44 -16.53 -11.15 3.98
CA PRO A 44 -17.77 -11.80 4.43
C PRO A 44 -18.89 -11.90 3.37
N GLU A 45 -18.85 -11.10 2.31
CA GLU A 45 -19.89 -10.97 1.29
C GLU A 45 -19.38 -11.22 -0.13
N ASP A 46 -18.30 -11.98 -0.28
CA ASP A 46 -17.76 -12.30 -1.59
C ASP A 46 -18.69 -13.22 -2.41
N VAL A 47 -18.53 -13.21 -3.74
CA VAL A 47 -19.32 -13.98 -4.69
C VAL A 47 -19.27 -15.45 -4.35
N ILE A 48 -18.09 -15.91 -3.89
CA ILE A 48 -17.86 -17.30 -3.54
C ILE A 48 -18.75 -17.67 -2.35
N GLY A 49 -18.76 -16.88 -1.27
CA GLY A 49 -19.63 -17.07 -0.12
C GLY A 49 -21.12 -16.97 -0.45
N LYS A 50 -21.53 -16.04 -1.33
CA LYS A 50 -22.94 -15.93 -1.77
C LYS A 50 -23.42 -17.12 -2.60
N VAL A 51 -22.52 -17.74 -3.36
CA VAL A 51 -22.85 -18.87 -4.23
C VAL A 51 -22.77 -20.20 -3.49
N TYR A 52 -21.73 -20.41 -2.70
CA TYR A 52 -21.48 -21.65 -1.98
C TYR A 52 -22.04 -21.68 -0.54
N GLY A 53 -22.47 -20.52 -0.03
CA GLY A 53 -22.89 -20.34 1.36
C GLY A 53 -21.69 -20.25 2.31
N ALA A 54 -21.98 -20.18 3.61
CA ALA A 54 -20.95 -20.19 4.64
C ALA A 54 -19.99 -21.37 4.47
N GLU A 55 -18.68 -21.12 4.66
CA GLU A 55 -17.69 -22.19 4.58
C GLU A 55 -17.98 -23.26 5.64
N HIS A 56 -18.13 -24.51 5.19
CA HIS A 56 -18.32 -25.64 6.09
C HIS A 56 -16.97 -26.28 6.39
N SER A 57 -16.33 -25.86 7.50
CA SER A 57 -15.09 -26.46 7.97
C SER A 57 -15.29 -27.98 8.17
N GLY A 58 -14.52 -28.81 7.47
CA GLY A 58 -14.44 -30.26 7.72
C GLY A 58 -15.14 -31.19 6.73
N ARG A 59 -15.69 -30.69 5.61
CA ARG A 59 -16.33 -31.53 4.57
C ARG A 59 -15.58 -31.58 3.23
N VAL A 60 -14.26 -31.46 3.25
CA VAL A 60 -13.46 -31.74 2.05
C VAL A 60 -13.42 -33.26 1.85
N ARG A 61 -14.19 -33.80 0.89
CA ARG A 61 -14.04 -35.19 0.48
C ARG A 61 -12.74 -35.32 -0.30
N GLY A 62 -11.68 -35.78 0.38
CA GLY A 62 -10.49 -36.29 -0.30
C GLY A 62 -10.84 -37.47 -1.22
N LEU A 63 -9.95 -37.78 -2.16
CA LEU A 63 -10.10 -38.88 -3.14
C LEU A 63 -10.05 -40.29 -2.51
N GLY A 64 -10.29 -40.43 -1.20
CA GLY A 64 -10.22 -41.68 -0.44
C GLY A 64 -11.60 -42.21 -0.07
N VAL A 65 -11.76 -43.54 -0.07
CA VAL A 65 -12.99 -44.28 0.24
C VAL A 65 -13.30 -44.37 1.75
N GLY A 66 -13.07 -43.29 2.51
CA GLY A 66 -13.27 -43.27 3.95
C GLY A 66 -13.71 -41.92 4.50
N VAL A 67 -14.22 -41.91 5.73
CA VAL A 67 -14.51 -40.68 6.48
C VAL A 67 -13.20 -39.92 6.61
N CYS A 68 -13.08 -38.79 5.92
CA CYS A 68 -11.89 -37.94 6.03
C CYS A 68 -11.89 -37.37 7.46
N PRO A 69 -10.93 -37.74 8.33
CA PRO A 69 -10.92 -37.24 9.69
C PRO A 69 -10.64 -35.74 9.63
N THR A 70 -11.61 -34.93 10.05
CA THR A 70 -11.44 -33.48 10.23
C THR A 70 -10.28 -33.18 11.19
N SER A 71 -9.85 -34.14 12.01
CA SER A 71 -8.74 -34.02 12.96
C SER A 71 -7.35 -33.87 12.34
N VAL A 72 -7.12 -34.25 11.07
CA VAL A 72 -5.83 -33.98 10.41
C VAL A 72 -5.72 -32.51 10.03
N PHE A 73 -6.85 -31.89 9.68
CA PHE A 73 -7.00 -30.44 9.66
C PHE A 73 -7.45 -29.97 11.04
N LYS A 74 -6.61 -30.20 12.06
CA LYS A 74 -6.73 -29.46 13.34
C LYS A 74 -7.09 -28.04 12.97
N THR A 75 -8.22 -27.54 13.47
CA THR A 75 -8.70 -26.16 13.31
C THR A 75 -7.48 -25.29 13.31
N ARG A 76 -7.05 -24.85 12.11
CA ARG A 76 -5.74 -24.26 12.01
C ARG A 76 -5.97 -22.93 12.71
N LYS A 77 -5.48 -22.83 13.96
CA LYS A 77 -5.40 -21.61 14.78
C LYS A 77 -4.55 -20.52 14.09
N TYR A 78 -4.39 -20.59 12.78
CA TYR A 78 -3.73 -19.60 11.97
C TYR A 78 -4.69 -18.48 11.60
N PHE A 79 -5.99 -18.56 11.93
CA PHE A 79 -6.84 -17.36 11.95
C PHE A 79 -6.58 -16.51 13.20
N THR A 80 -6.24 -17.12 14.34
CA THR A 80 -5.81 -16.39 15.55
C THR A 80 -4.31 -16.10 15.58
N GLN A 81 -3.51 -16.76 14.73
CA GLN A 81 -2.09 -16.43 14.54
C GLN A 81 -1.88 -15.31 13.51
N PHE A 82 -2.83 -14.37 13.39
CA PHE A 82 -2.46 -13.03 12.93
C PHE A 82 -2.05 -12.13 14.10
N GLU A 83 -2.37 -12.51 15.35
CA GLU A 83 -2.03 -11.71 16.53
C GLU A 83 -0.55 -11.83 16.94
N SER A 84 0.20 -12.76 16.36
CA SER A 84 1.64 -12.94 16.64
C SER A 84 2.54 -12.75 15.40
N VAL A 85 2.17 -11.81 14.52
CA VAL A 85 3.12 -11.17 13.58
C VAL A 85 3.70 -9.87 14.19
N GLY A 86 3.28 -9.53 15.42
CA GLY A 86 3.59 -8.27 16.10
C GLY A 86 5.07 -8.01 16.38
N SER A 87 5.90 -9.03 16.61
CA SER A 87 7.29 -8.79 17.05
C SER A 87 8.23 -8.35 15.91
N SER A 88 8.00 -8.82 14.68
CA SER A 88 8.74 -8.30 13.51
C SER A 88 8.18 -6.95 13.05
N SER A 89 6.87 -6.74 13.20
CA SER A 89 6.21 -5.51 12.79
C SER A 89 6.54 -4.33 13.72
N GLN A 90 6.65 -4.57 15.02
CA GLN A 90 7.02 -3.54 16.01
C GLN A 90 8.44 -3.00 15.80
N LYS A 91 9.42 -3.88 15.52
CA LYS A 91 10.80 -3.45 15.21
C LYS A 91 10.86 -2.55 13.98
N ASN A 92 10.12 -2.93 12.92
CA ASN A 92 10.04 -2.12 11.69
C ASN A 92 9.33 -0.79 11.95
N VAL A 93 8.32 -0.74 12.82
CA VAL A 93 7.63 0.51 13.18
C VAL A 93 8.56 1.45 13.96
N GLU A 94 9.33 0.93 14.91
CA GLU A 94 10.31 1.73 15.67
C GLU A 94 11.43 2.29 14.78
N GLU A 95 11.91 1.49 13.83
CA GLU A 95 12.91 1.91 12.85
C GLU A 95 12.37 3.00 11.91
N LEU A 96 11.16 2.81 11.37
CA LEU A 96 10.48 3.82 10.55
C LEU A 96 10.21 5.12 11.32
N GLN A 97 9.85 5.03 12.61
CA GLN A 97 9.66 6.21 13.46
C GLN A 97 10.95 7.01 13.64
N LYS A 98 12.09 6.32 13.85
CA LYS A 98 13.42 6.96 13.91
C LYS A 98 13.80 7.63 12.60
N GLU A 99 13.52 6.97 11.47
CA GLU A 99 13.78 7.53 10.14
C GLU A 99 12.96 8.80 9.89
N VAL A 100 11.67 8.77 10.21
CA VAL A 100 10.78 9.94 10.09
C VAL A 100 11.26 11.09 10.98
N HIS A 101 11.68 10.80 12.21
CA HIS A 101 12.23 11.82 13.10
C HIS A 101 13.50 12.46 12.51
N THR A 102 14.42 11.62 12.03
CA THR A 102 15.68 12.07 11.42
C THR A 102 15.44 12.92 10.17
N LEU A 103 14.48 12.52 9.33
CA LEU A 103 14.10 13.29 8.13
C LEU A 103 13.48 14.65 8.50
N LYS A 104 12.68 14.69 9.57
CA LYS A 104 12.07 15.92 10.07
C LYS A 104 13.12 16.92 10.57
N GLU A 105 14.13 16.45 11.31
CA GLU A 105 15.25 17.30 11.75
C GLU A 105 16.05 17.84 10.57
N LYS A 106 16.39 16.99 9.58
CA LYS A 106 17.08 17.43 8.37
C LYS A 106 16.29 18.48 7.61
N LEU A 107 14.97 18.27 7.46
CA LEU A 107 14.10 19.23 6.78
C LEU A 107 14.08 20.58 7.48
N ASN A 108 14.00 20.58 8.82
CA ASN A 108 14.07 21.81 9.60
C ASN A 108 15.40 22.55 9.38
N GLY A 109 16.53 21.82 9.39
CA GLY A 109 17.84 22.41 9.08
C GLY A 109 17.94 22.98 7.66
N TYR A 110 17.27 22.36 6.67
CA TYR A 110 17.20 22.92 5.32
C TYR A 110 16.38 24.22 5.27
N GLU A 111 15.28 24.33 5.99
CA GLU A 111 14.49 25.57 6.05
C GLU A 111 15.28 26.69 6.75
N GLU A 112 16.00 26.39 7.84
CA GLU A 112 16.86 27.37 8.53
C GLU A 112 17.99 27.91 7.63
N THR A 113 18.68 27.02 6.91
CA THR A 113 19.77 27.42 5.99
C THR A 113 19.25 28.23 4.80
N LYS A 114 18.07 27.89 4.30
CA LYS A 114 17.38 28.64 3.24
C LYS A 114 16.99 30.04 3.71
N GLU A 115 16.50 30.18 4.93
CA GLU A 115 16.19 31.49 5.51
C GLU A 115 17.46 32.34 5.67
N GLN A 116 18.55 31.78 6.19
CA GLN A 116 19.83 32.48 6.28
C GLN A 116 20.35 32.93 4.90
N LEU A 117 20.24 32.09 3.88
CA LEU A 117 20.60 32.45 2.51
C LEU A 117 19.76 33.62 1.98
N SER A 118 18.45 33.62 2.23
CA SER A 118 17.58 34.75 1.86
C SER A 118 18.00 36.04 2.58
N GLN A 119 18.26 35.97 3.89
CA GLN A 119 18.67 37.14 4.68
C GLN A 119 20.01 37.70 4.20
N THR A 120 21.01 36.84 3.96
CA THR A 120 22.31 37.26 3.42
C THR A 120 22.18 37.88 2.03
N GLN A 121 21.32 37.35 1.17
CA GLN A 121 21.05 37.93 -0.14
C GLN A 121 20.45 39.33 -0.03
N ASP A 122 19.54 39.55 0.91
CA ASP A 122 18.94 40.87 1.15
C ASP A 122 19.95 41.86 1.74
N GLN A 123 20.82 41.41 2.66
CA GLN A 123 21.93 42.22 3.16
C GLN A 123 22.89 42.65 2.04
N LEU A 124 23.24 41.73 1.12
CA LEU A 124 24.08 42.05 -0.03
C LEU A 124 23.43 43.06 -0.97
N LYS A 125 22.11 42.97 -1.21
CA LYS A 125 21.38 43.98 -1.99
C LYS A 125 21.42 45.36 -1.33
N VAL A 126 21.22 45.43 -0.01
CA VAL A 126 21.30 46.70 0.72
C VAL A 126 22.70 47.31 0.61
N LEU A 127 23.75 46.49 0.77
CA LEU A 127 25.13 46.95 0.63
C LEU A 127 25.42 47.43 -0.80
N LEU A 128 24.97 46.69 -1.82
CA LEU A 128 25.13 47.07 -3.22
C LEU A 128 24.47 48.43 -3.51
N ASN A 129 23.22 48.61 -3.05
CA ASN A 129 22.49 49.87 -3.20
C ASN A 129 23.20 51.03 -2.47
N PHE A 130 23.76 50.77 -1.29
CA PHE A 130 24.53 51.76 -0.55
C PHE A 130 25.79 52.18 -1.31
N MET A 131 26.58 51.22 -1.81
CA MET A 131 27.78 51.52 -2.60
C MET A 131 27.44 52.28 -3.88
N GLN A 132 26.40 51.86 -4.60
CA GLN A 132 25.95 52.55 -5.81
C GLN A 132 25.49 53.98 -5.52
N ARG A 133 24.85 54.23 -4.37
CA ARG A 133 24.45 55.59 -3.98
C ARG A 133 25.63 56.46 -3.52
N LYS A 134 26.68 55.84 -2.96
CA LYS A 134 27.88 56.53 -2.47
C LYS A 134 28.92 56.79 -3.56
N PHE A 135 29.03 55.89 -4.53
CA PHE A 135 30.11 55.83 -5.52
C PHE A 135 29.58 55.61 -6.96
N GLY A 136 28.31 55.91 -7.23
CA GLY A 136 27.63 55.59 -8.48
C GLY A 136 28.25 56.16 -9.76
N ASP A 137 29.15 57.14 -9.63
CA ASP A 137 29.90 57.74 -10.73
C ASP A 137 31.34 57.17 -10.86
N GLU A 138 31.82 56.33 -9.94
CA GLU A 138 33.21 55.82 -9.89
C GLU A 138 33.36 54.35 -9.39
N LEU A 139 32.55 53.39 -9.88
CA LEU A 139 32.85 51.96 -9.67
C LEU A 139 33.36 51.28 -10.95
N PRO A 140 34.52 50.61 -10.93
CA PRO A 140 35.11 50.03 -12.12
C PRO A 140 34.32 48.80 -12.56
N THR A 141 34.01 48.74 -13.85
CA THR A 141 33.42 47.61 -14.54
C THR A 141 34.34 46.39 -14.38
N PHE A 142 34.09 45.53 -13.38
CA PHE A 142 34.82 44.28 -13.13
C PHE A 142 34.44 43.18 -14.14
N ASN A 143 34.41 43.50 -15.43
CA ASN A 143 34.05 42.58 -16.52
C ASN A 143 35.12 42.56 -17.63
N GLN A 144 36.40 42.56 -17.26
CA GLN A 144 37.50 42.29 -18.19
C GLN A 144 38.50 41.34 -17.53
N GLY A 145 38.33 40.03 -17.71
CA GLY A 145 39.33 39.10 -17.15
C GLY A 145 39.05 37.60 -17.19
N PHE A 146 37.97 37.12 -17.81
CA PHE A 146 37.82 35.68 -18.04
C PHE A 146 37.98 35.38 -19.54
N PRO A 147 39.04 34.66 -19.95
CA PRO A 147 39.12 34.15 -21.31
C PRO A 147 38.03 33.08 -21.50
N SER A 148 37.35 33.14 -22.64
CA SER A 148 36.39 32.13 -23.10
C SER A 148 37.07 30.77 -23.29
N PRO A 149 36.30 29.66 -23.12
CA PRO A 149 36.82 28.29 -23.14
C PRO A 149 37.55 27.90 -24.44
#